data_AF-A0AAW8JGI8-F1
#
_entry.id   AF-A0AAW8JGI8-F1
#
_cell.length_a   1.000
_cell.length_b   1.000
_cell.length_c   1.000
_cell.angle_alpha   90.00
_cell.angle_beta   90.00
_cell.angle_gamma   90.00
#
_symmetry.space_group_name_H-M   'P 1'
#
loop_
_entity.id
_entity.type
_entity.pdbx_description
1 polymer ?
#
loop_
_entity_poly.entity_id
_entity_poly.type
_entity_poly.pdbx_seq_one_letter_code
_entity_poly.pdbx_strand_id
1 'polypeptide(L)'
;MINQFLPSLDKFLETEQQYIEYFNSKGEKDVLGRVISNMKGTAEIQASQGVDAWLAYGVYLPAIERIFALHNGETETEFYQRTQYPQDIVEAYTLKDHDIATLIAADKYSRIHQQTVAVNTSTWALNDQGHSIDLSEYENRLKAKI
;
A
#
# COMPACT_ATOMS: atom_id res chain seq x y z
N MET A 1 16.62 -3.72 11.67
CA MET A 1 16.47 -2.41 11.01
C MET A 1 15.81 -2.63 9.67
N ILE A 2 14.73 -1.92 9.37
CA ILE A 2 14.05 -1.97 8.05
C ILE A 2 14.80 -1.00 7.14
N ASN A 3 15.13 -1.40 5.91
CA ASN A 3 15.84 -0.53 4.95
C ASN A 3 15.50 -0.78 3.47
N GLN A 4 14.73 -1.83 3.17
CA GLN A 4 14.29 -2.14 1.81
C GLN A 4 13.20 -1.16 1.36
N PHE A 5 13.43 -0.45 0.26
CA PHE A 5 12.42 0.39 -0.43
C PHE A 5 11.68 1.40 0.45
N LEU A 6 12.33 1.95 1.47
CA LEU A 6 11.72 2.96 2.34
C LEU A 6 11.29 4.20 1.54
N PRO A 7 10.09 4.75 1.80
CA PRO A 7 9.64 5.95 1.14
C PRO A 7 10.44 7.16 1.63
N SER A 8 10.54 8.19 0.79
CA SER A 8 11.19 9.46 1.14
C SER A 8 10.33 10.59 0.60
N LEU A 9 9.91 11.49 1.48
CA LEU A 9 8.99 12.58 1.12
C LEU A 9 9.52 13.42 -0.04
N ASP A 10 10.81 13.76 -0.02
CA ASP A 10 11.47 14.55 -1.08
C ASP A 10 11.32 13.93 -2.49
N LYS A 11 11.16 12.60 -2.57
CA LYS A 11 10.98 11.90 -3.86
C LYS A 11 9.55 11.90 -4.37
N PHE A 12 8.57 12.13 -3.51
CA PHE A 12 7.16 11.92 -3.82
C PHE A 12 6.28 13.16 -3.61
N LEU A 13 6.77 14.18 -2.91
CA LEU A 13 6.01 15.41 -2.61
C LEU A 13 5.54 16.13 -3.88
N GLU A 14 6.43 16.31 -4.86
CA GLU A 14 6.06 16.94 -6.13
C GLU A 14 4.99 16.13 -6.88
N THR A 15 5.14 14.81 -6.92
CA THR A 15 4.15 13.94 -7.59
C THR A 15 2.81 13.93 -6.86
N GLU A 16 2.81 13.95 -5.53
CA GLU A 16 1.60 14.09 -4.73
C GLU A 16 0.86 15.40 -5.04
N GLN A 17 1.59 16.52 -5.09
CA GLN A 17 1.01 17.82 -5.45
C GLN A 17 0.40 17.80 -6.86
N GLN A 18 1.11 17.23 -7.84
CA GLN A 18 0.60 17.06 -9.20
C GLN A 18 -0.69 16.22 -9.26
N TYR A 19 -0.78 15.16 -8.45
CA TYR A 19 -2.00 14.34 -8.35
C TYR A 19 -3.17 15.14 -7.78
N ILE A 20 -2.93 15.87 -6.68
CA ILE A 20 -3.93 16.73 -6.05
C ILE A 20 -4.43 17.78 -7.02
N GLU A 21 -3.53 18.50 -7.69
CA GLU A 21 -3.87 19.52 -8.69
C GLU A 21 -4.67 18.92 -9.86
N TYR A 22 -4.22 17.77 -10.38
CA TYR A 22 -4.89 17.09 -11.47
C TYR A 22 -6.34 16.75 -11.11
N PHE A 23 -6.57 16.06 -9.99
CA PHE A 23 -7.92 15.63 -9.61
C PHE A 23 -8.81 16.81 -9.21
N ASN A 24 -8.27 17.83 -8.53
CA ASN A 24 -9.00 19.06 -8.24
C ASN A 24 -9.42 19.79 -9.53
N SER A 25 -8.56 19.83 -10.56
CA SER A 25 -8.90 20.41 -11.87
C SER A 25 -10.05 19.68 -12.58
N LYS A 26 -10.28 18.41 -12.22
CA LYS A 26 -11.41 17.59 -12.71
C LYS A 26 -12.66 17.72 -11.84
N GLY A 27 -12.63 18.54 -10.79
CA GLY A 27 -13.74 18.74 -9.86
C GLY A 27 -13.87 17.64 -8.80
N GLU A 28 -12.85 16.81 -8.61
CA GLU A 28 -12.82 15.82 -7.53
C GLU A 28 -12.72 16.52 -6.17
N LYS A 29 -13.51 16.07 -5.21
CA LYS A 29 -13.52 16.64 -3.84
C LYS A 29 -12.80 15.76 -2.84
N ASP A 30 -12.74 14.45 -3.12
CA ASP A 30 -12.01 13.47 -2.32
C ASP A 30 -10.91 12.83 -3.19
N VAL A 31 -9.79 13.53 -3.29
CA VAL A 31 -8.64 13.08 -4.08
C VAL A 31 -8.09 11.74 -3.56
N LEU A 32 -7.98 11.59 -2.23
CA LEU A 32 -7.50 10.36 -1.61
C LEU A 32 -8.44 9.19 -1.94
N GLY A 33 -9.75 9.37 -1.75
CA GLY A 33 -10.75 8.37 -2.10
C GLY A 33 -10.71 7.98 -3.58
N ARG A 34 -10.45 8.95 -4.48
CA ARG A 34 -10.24 8.66 -5.91
C ARG A 34 -9.01 7.80 -6.16
N VAL A 35 -7.88 8.09 -5.52
CA VAL A 35 -6.65 7.27 -5.63
C VAL A 35 -6.89 5.85 -5.10
N ILE A 36 -7.52 5.72 -3.93
CA ILE A 36 -7.92 4.43 -3.34
C ILE A 36 -8.81 3.65 -4.31
N SER A 37 -9.82 4.30 -4.89
CA SER A 37 -10.74 3.68 -5.86
C SER A 37 -10.00 3.15 -7.10
N ASN A 38 -9.02 3.89 -7.62
CA ASN A 38 -8.24 3.47 -8.78
C ASN A 38 -7.38 2.23 -8.48
N MET A 39 -6.77 2.18 -7.29
CA MET A 39 -6.01 1.00 -6.85
C MET A 39 -6.91 -0.22 -6.68
N LYS A 40 -8.06 -0.07 -6.00
CA LYS A 40 -9.06 -1.14 -5.83
C LYS A 40 -9.55 -1.67 -7.18
N GLY A 41 -9.87 -0.79 -8.13
CA GLY A 41 -10.31 -1.20 -9.47
C GLY A 41 -9.25 -2.01 -10.22
N THR A 42 -7.97 -1.63 -10.09
CA THR A 42 -6.86 -2.40 -10.69
C THR A 42 -6.73 -3.79 -10.05
N ALA A 43 -6.86 -3.88 -8.73
CA ALA A 43 -6.83 -5.15 -8.02
C ALA A 43 -8.02 -6.06 -8.37
N GLU A 44 -9.22 -5.50 -8.54
CA GLU A 44 -10.43 -6.24 -8.96
C GLU A 44 -10.28 -6.84 -10.36
N ILE A 45 -9.67 -6.12 -11.30
CA ILE A 45 -9.39 -6.64 -12.65
C ILE A 45 -8.47 -7.86 -12.57
N GLN A 46 -7.42 -7.81 -11.76
CA GLN A 46 -6.51 -8.94 -11.57
C GLN A 46 -7.17 -10.10 -10.81
N ALA A 47 -8.05 -9.80 -9.85
CA ALA A 47 -8.81 -10.81 -9.12
C ALA A 47 -9.67 -11.67 -10.07
N SER A 48 -10.27 -11.06 -11.09
CA SER A 48 -11.03 -11.78 -12.13
C SER A 48 -10.20 -12.79 -12.93
N GLN A 49 -8.87 -12.71 -12.84
CA GLN A 49 -7.90 -13.61 -13.48
C GLN A 49 -7.27 -14.59 -12.47
N GLY A 50 -7.80 -14.68 -11.24
CA GLY A 50 -7.29 -15.58 -10.21
C GLY A 50 -6.13 -15.03 -9.39
N VAL A 51 -5.87 -13.72 -9.44
CA VAL A 51 -4.65 -13.12 -8.87
C VAL A 51 -4.95 -12.24 -7.67
N ASP A 52 -4.29 -12.49 -6.54
CA ASP A 52 -4.30 -11.61 -5.38
C ASP A 52 -3.30 -10.46 -5.56
N ALA A 53 -3.71 -9.42 -6.30
CA ALA A 53 -2.87 -8.27 -6.63
C ALA A 53 -2.31 -7.53 -5.40
N TRP A 54 -2.97 -7.66 -4.24
CA TRP A 54 -2.53 -7.00 -3.02
C TRP A 54 -1.18 -7.53 -2.53
N LEU A 55 -0.88 -8.79 -2.79
CA LEU A 55 0.41 -9.40 -2.42
C LEU A 55 1.60 -8.74 -3.12
N ALA A 56 1.41 -8.22 -4.33
CA ALA A 56 2.49 -7.56 -5.07
C ALA A 56 2.93 -6.22 -4.48
N TYR A 57 2.12 -5.61 -3.60
CA TYR A 57 2.54 -4.43 -2.84
C TYR A 57 3.51 -4.78 -1.70
N GLY A 58 3.65 -6.06 -1.35
CA GLY A 58 4.67 -6.55 -0.45
C GLY A 58 4.74 -5.82 0.88
N VAL A 59 5.92 -5.31 1.22
CA VAL A 59 6.18 -4.57 2.48
C VAL A 59 5.30 -3.32 2.64
N TYR A 60 4.74 -2.78 1.56
CA TYR A 60 3.82 -1.63 1.61
C TYR A 60 2.37 -2.03 1.91
N LEU A 61 1.97 -3.29 1.76
CA LEU A 61 0.58 -3.70 1.95
C LEU A 61 0.00 -3.26 3.31
N PRO A 62 0.71 -3.41 4.45
CA PRO A 62 0.21 -2.92 5.73
C PRO A 62 -0.07 -1.41 5.77
N ALA A 63 0.80 -0.59 5.15
CA ALA A 63 0.62 0.86 5.09
C ALA A 63 -0.56 1.27 4.19
N ILE A 64 -0.71 0.60 3.04
CA ILE A 64 -1.85 0.80 2.13
C ILE A 64 -3.16 0.48 2.85
N GLU A 65 -3.22 -0.68 3.52
CA GLU A 65 -4.43 -1.11 4.20
C GLU A 65 -4.78 -0.18 5.36
N ARG A 66 -3.79 0.34 6.11
CA ARG A 66 -4.02 1.38 7.12
C ARG A 66 -4.69 2.62 6.50
N ILE A 67 -4.17 3.13 5.39
CA ILE A 67 -4.75 4.30 4.71
C ILE A 67 -6.20 4.02 4.29
N PHE A 68 -6.47 2.83 3.73
CA PHE A 68 -7.81 2.46 3.29
C PHE A 68 -8.78 2.34 4.46
N ALA A 69 -8.33 1.73 5.56
CA ALA A 69 -9.08 1.56 6.79
C ALA A 69 -9.48 2.91 7.38
N LEU A 70 -8.50 3.80 7.60
CA LEU A 70 -8.73 5.12 8.20
C LEU A 70 -9.61 6.01 7.31
N HIS A 71 -9.41 5.98 5.98
CA HIS A 71 -10.27 6.70 5.03
C HIS A 71 -11.72 6.19 5.07
N ASN A 72 -11.93 4.91 5.35
CA ASN A 72 -13.26 4.30 5.49
C ASN A 72 -13.87 4.46 6.90
N GLY A 73 -13.20 5.21 7.80
CA GLY A 73 -13.70 5.52 9.14
C GLY A 73 -13.33 4.51 10.22
N GLU A 74 -12.48 3.51 9.93
CA GLU A 74 -11.88 2.66 10.96
C GLU A 74 -10.87 3.49 11.79
N THR A 75 -10.77 3.21 13.09
CA THR A 75 -9.73 3.80 13.95
C THR A 75 -8.42 3.01 13.84
N GLU A 76 -7.29 3.62 14.23
CA GLU A 76 -6.02 2.87 14.26
C GLU A 76 -6.08 1.64 15.15
N THR A 77 -6.74 1.75 16.31
CA THR A 77 -6.89 0.62 17.24
C THR A 77 -7.63 -0.53 16.59
N GLU A 78 -8.74 -0.26 15.90
CA GLU A 78 -9.51 -1.28 15.18
C GLU A 78 -8.68 -1.91 14.06
N PHE A 79 -7.95 -1.10 13.29
CA PHE A 79 -7.06 -1.58 12.23
C PHE A 79 -6.01 -2.57 12.77
N TYR A 80 -5.28 -2.21 13.83
CA TYR A 80 -4.25 -3.09 14.40
C TYR A 80 -4.85 -4.32 15.08
N GLN A 81 -6.01 -4.20 15.73
CA GLN A 81 -6.71 -5.34 16.29
C GLN A 81 -7.19 -6.33 15.22
N ARG A 82 -7.70 -5.82 14.10
CA ARG A 82 -8.19 -6.66 13.00
C ARG A 82 -7.05 -7.33 12.26
N THR A 83 -6.06 -6.55 11.83
CA THR A 83 -5.00 -7.01 10.90
C THR A 83 -3.84 -7.69 11.60
N GLN A 84 -3.58 -7.35 12.88
CA GLN A 84 -2.41 -7.81 13.65
C GLN A 84 -1.07 -7.45 13.00
N TYR A 85 -1.02 -6.45 12.12
CA TYR A 85 0.23 -6.03 11.50
C TYR A 85 1.23 -5.45 12.51
N PRO A 86 2.56 -5.66 12.31
CA PRO A 86 3.57 -5.02 13.12
C PRO A 86 3.58 -3.51 12.89
N GLN A 87 3.38 -2.75 13.97
CA GLN A 87 3.29 -1.30 13.91
C GLN A 87 4.57 -0.64 13.36
N ASP A 88 5.74 -1.18 13.69
CA ASP A 88 7.03 -0.69 13.20
C ASP A 88 7.16 -0.80 11.67
N ILE A 89 6.59 -1.85 11.07
CA ILE A 89 6.54 -2.01 9.61
C ILE A 89 5.56 -1.01 9.00
N VAL A 90 4.34 -0.90 9.56
CA VAL A 90 3.34 0.06 9.07
C VAL A 90 3.91 1.48 9.08
N GLU A 91 4.55 1.88 10.18
CA GLU A 91 5.16 3.20 10.33
C GLU A 91 6.35 3.41 9.38
N ALA A 92 7.22 2.42 9.21
CA ALA A 92 8.39 2.53 8.33
C ALA A 92 8.01 2.80 6.86
N TYR A 93 6.87 2.29 6.40
CA TYR A 93 6.38 2.47 5.03
C TYR A 93 5.30 3.54 4.89
N THR A 94 5.04 4.32 5.95
CA THR A 94 4.08 5.44 5.92
C THR A 94 4.81 6.78 5.90
N LEU A 95 4.49 7.62 4.91
CA LEU A 95 4.85 9.05 4.95
C LEU A 95 3.78 9.77 5.76
N LYS A 96 4.11 10.14 7.00
CA LYS A 96 3.19 10.81 7.92
C LYS A 96 2.57 12.05 7.28
N ASP A 97 1.25 12.19 7.39
CA ASP A 97 0.44 13.28 6.84
C ASP A 97 0.45 13.36 5.29
N HIS A 98 1.01 12.35 4.61
CA HIS A 98 1.18 12.27 3.15
C HIS A 98 0.69 10.90 2.63
N ASP A 99 -0.59 10.60 2.84
CA ASP A 99 -1.20 9.32 2.44
C ASP A 99 -1.12 9.09 0.92
N ILE A 100 -1.35 10.13 0.11
CA ILE A 100 -1.26 10.02 -1.34
C ILE A 100 0.18 9.72 -1.77
N ALA A 101 1.18 10.40 -1.18
CA ALA A 101 2.58 10.09 -1.44
C ALA A 101 2.94 8.64 -1.05
N THR A 102 2.39 8.14 0.06
CA THR A 102 2.55 6.74 0.49
C THR A 102 1.99 5.76 -0.54
N LEU A 103 0.78 6.02 -1.04
CA LEU A 103 0.16 5.19 -2.08
C LEU A 103 0.91 5.24 -3.42
N ILE A 104 1.45 6.42 -3.80
CA ILE A 104 2.30 6.57 -4.99
C ILE A 104 3.59 5.77 -4.84
N ALA A 105 4.24 5.83 -3.67
CA ALA A 105 5.43 5.04 -3.39
C ALA A 105 5.14 3.54 -3.51
N ALA A 106 4.04 3.08 -2.90
CA ALA A 106 3.59 1.70 -2.97
C ALA A 106 3.37 1.23 -4.42
N ASP A 107 2.67 2.00 -5.26
CA ASP A 107 2.45 1.65 -6.66
C ASP A 107 3.76 1.58 -7.45
N LYS A 108 4.66 2.55 -7.25
CA LYS A 108 5.97 2.58 -7.90
C LYS A 108 6.81 1.34 -7.55
N TYR A 109 6.90 1.01 -6.26
CA TYR A 109 7.72 -0.13 -5.81
C TYR A 109 7.09 -1.47 -6.17
N SER A 110 5.75 -1.60 -6.09
CA SER A 110 5.03 -2.78 -6.58
C SER A 110 5.36 -3.08 -8.04
N ARG A 111 5.37 -2.07 -8.92
CA ARG A 111 5.76 -2.23 -10.34
C ARG A 111 7.21 -2.69 -10.52
N ILE A 112 8.15 -2.15 -9.74
CA ILE A 112 9.56 -2.57 -9.79
C ILE A 112 9.68 -4.04 -9.36
N HIS A 113 8.99 -4.43 -8.28
CA HIS A 113 9.01 -5.80 -7.78
C HIS A 113 8.44 -6.80 -8.78
N GLN A 114 7.30 -6.49 -9.38
CA GLN A 114 6.64 -7.37 -10.36
C GLN A 114 7.49 -7.66 -11.61
N GLN A 115 8.57 -6.91 -11.87
CA GLN A 115 9.52 -7.22 -12.95
C GLN A 115 10.41 -8.43 -12.63
N THR A 116 10.55 -8.78 -11.35
CA THR A 116 11.54 -9.77 -10.87
C THR A 116 10.95 -10.82 -9.94
N VAL A 117 9.74 -10.59 -9.43
CA VAL A 117 9.06 -11.43 -8.42
C VAL A 117 7.65 -11.75 -8.89
N ALA A 118 7.20 -12.98 -8.64
CA ALA A 118 5.84 -13.41 -8.97
C ALA A 118 4.80 -12.64 -8.14
N VAL A 119 3.68 -12.26 -8.77
CA VAL A 119 2.62 -11.41 -8.18
C VAL A 119 2.01 -12.00 -6.91
N ASN A 120 2.02 -13.32 -6.76
CA ASN A 120 1.48 -14.07 -5.62
C ASN A 120 2.50 -14.30 -4.49
N THR A 121 3.66 -13.66 -4.52
CA THR A 121 4.67 -13.78 -3.46
C THR A 121 4.14 -13.16 -2.16
N SER A 122 4.11 -13.95 -1.08
CA SER A 122 3.65 -13.48 0.24
C SER A 122 4.78 -13.06 1.17
N THR A 123 5.98 -13.60 1.01
CA THR A 123 7.14 -13.29 1.85
C THR A 123 8.01 -12.21 1.21
N TRP A 124 8.25 -11.12 1.95
CA TRP A 124 8.99 -9.96 1.46
C TRP A 124 10.09 -9.56 2.41
N ALA A 125 11.30 -9.32 1.87
CA ALA A 125 12.44 -8.89 2.66
C ALA A 125 12.28 -7.44 3.13
N LEU A 126 12.46 -7.24 4.44
CA LEU A 126 12.51 -5.91 5.09
C LEU A 126 13.93 -5.34 5.09
N ASN A 127 14.93 -6.22 4.95
CA ASN A 127 16.34 -5.88 4.81
C ASN A 127 17.16 -7.02 4.18
N ASP A 128 18.45 -6.75 3.94
CA ASP A 128 19.40 -7.71 3.36
C ASP A 128 19.96 -8.71 4.39
N GLN A 129 19.55 -8.62 5.66
CA GLN A 129 20.01 -9.47 6.76
C GLN A 129 19.09 -10.68 7.00
N GLY A 130 18.12 -10.91 6.11
CA GLY A 130 17.18 -12.03 6.20
C GLY A 130 15.93 -11.74 7.04
N HIS A 131 15.69 -10.49 7.45
CA HIS A 131 14.42 -10.11 8.07
C HIS A 131 13.35 -9.98 6.99
N SER A 132 12.20 -10.62 7.17
CA SER A 132 11.09 -10.59 6.23
C SER A 132 9.73 -10.53 6.92
N ILE A 133 8.73 -10.07 6.19
CA ILE A 133 7.31 -10.20 6.55
C ILE A 133 6.67 -11.25 5.64
N ASP A 134 5.90 -12.19 6.20
CA ASP A 134 5.04 -13.08 5.42
C ASP A 134 3.58 -12.62 5.51
N LEU A 135 3.09 -12.06 4.40
CA LEU A 135 1.73 -11.56 4.30
C LEU A 135 0.66 -12.66 4.39
N SER A 136 1.04 -13.94 4.29
CA SER A 136 0.11 -15.06 4.47
C SER A 136 -0.28 -15.29 5.94
N GLU A 137 0.54 -14.81 6.89
CA GLU A 137 0.31 -14.95 8.34
C GLU A 137 -0.81 -14.03 8.85
N TYR A 138 -1.21 -13.02 8.07
CA TYR A 138 -2.22 -12.03 8.45
C TYR A 138 -3.57 -12.36 7.82
N GLU A 139 -4.38 -13.17 8.51
CA GLU A 139 -5.63 -13.72 7.98
C GLU A 139 -6.64 -12.64 7.54
N ASN A 140 -6.71 -11.53 8.27
CA ASN A 140 -7.68 -10.46 8.04
C ASN A 140 -7.13 -9.30 7.19
N ARG A 141 -5.99 -9.51 6.51
CA ARG A 141 -5.46 -8.52 5.57
C ARG A 141 -6.40 -8.25 4.41
N LEU A 142 -6.13 -7.17 3.70
CA LEU A 142 -6.69 -6.85 2.40
C LEU A 142 -6.33 -7.97 1.40
N LYS A 143 -7.37 -8.58 0.84
CA LYS A 143 -7.31 -9.73 -0.09
C LYS A 143 -8.17 -9.44 -1.32
N ALA A 144 -7.74 -9.97 -2.45
CA ALA A 144 -8.54 -9.95 -3.66
C ALA A 144 -9.74 -10.88 -3.48
N LYS A 145 -10.87 -10.51 -4.08
CA LYS A 145 -12.04 -11.37 -4.19
C LYS A 145 -11.90 -12.21 -5.46
N ILE A 146 -11.21 -13.35 -5.33
CA ILE A 146 -10.96 -14.31 -6.41
C ILE A 146 -12.16 -15.26 -6.55
#